data_AF-A0A1T1D465-F1
#
_entry.id   AF-A0A1T1D465-F1
#
_cell.length_a   1.000
_cell.length_b   1.000
_cell.length_c   1.000
_cell.angle_alpha   90.00
_cell.angle_beta   90.00
_cell.angle_gamma   90.00
#
_symmetry.space_group_name_H-M   'P 1'
#
loop_
_entity.id
_entity.type
_entity.pdbx_description
1 polymer ?
#
loop_
_entity_poly.entity_id
_entity_poly.type
_entity_poly.pdbx_seq_one_letter_code
_entity_poly.pdbx_strand_id
1 'polypeptide(L)'
;MEKVFVYWDNSNIFHEAQRLAEEIENSPDARFRVCINFDNLLRLAHADRPVEKALATGSVPPEMQQLWNRMESKGVQVHLHDRGSRERGEQDVPDRLLQLSMLEDALDYNGNPGIVVLLTGDGAGYMEGMGFHSTLERMHRRRWRVEILSWAHSTNQRMRRWAEDHGLFIPLDDFYNAITFLEPSRSGFQLAPPRYSVELNLSQRALSPVGPAGGQGS
;
A
#
# COMPACT_ATOMS: atom_id res chain seq x y z
N MET A 1 22.55 2.35 -4.65
CA MET A 1 21.37 1.48 -4.48
C MET A 1 20.17 2.39 -4.38
N GLU A 2 19.09 2.10 -5.11
CA GLU A 2 17.96 3.03 -5.21
C GLU A 2 17.09 2.95 -3.96
N LYS A 3 16.79 4.11 -3.38
CA LYS A 3 16.06 4.25 -2.11
C LYS A 3 14.55 4.04 -2.32
N VAL A 4 13.91 3.25 -1.47
CA VAL A 4 12.46 3.03 -1.51
C VAL A 4 11.76 3.82 -0.40
N PHE A 5 10.68 4.49 -0.76
CA PHE A 5 9.79 5.22 0.12
C PHE A 5 8.41 4.59 0.05
N VAL A 6 7.97 3.94 1.12
CA VAL A 6 6.68 3.24 1.20
C VAL A 6 5.66 4.12 1.90
N TYR A 7 4.53 4.36 1.25
CA TYR A 7 3.38 5.07 1.82
C TYR A 7 2.18 4.14 1.79
N TRP A 8 1.58 3.88 2.93
CA TRP A 8 0.59 2.82 3.09
C TRP A 8 -0.67 3.32 3.76
N ASP A 9 -1.76 3.41 2.99
CA ASP A 9 -3.11 3.56 3.54
C ASP A 9 -3.65 2.18 3.92
N ASN A 10 -3.46 1.79 5.17
CA ASN A 10 -3.88 0.47 5.65
C ASN A 10 -5.40 0.31 5.63
N SER A 11 -6.15 1.40 5.79
CA SER A 11 -7.61 1.34 5.81
C SER A 11 -8.17 0.94 4.45
N ASN A 12 -7.67 1.55 3.36
CA ASN A 12 -8.06 1.21 2.01
C ASN A 12 -7.67 -0.22 1.65
N ILE A 13 -6.40 -0.60 1.91
CA ILE A 13 -5.93 -1.96 1.62
C ILE A 13 -6.73 -3.02 2.37
N PHE A 14 -7.04 -2.79 3.64
CA PHE A 14 -7.76 -3.78 4.45
C PHE A 14 -9.23 -3.91 4.04
N HIS A 15 -9.96 -2.80 3.87
CA HIS A 15 -11.39 -2.85 3.51
C HIS A 15 -11.63 -3.53 2.16
N GLU A 16 -10.76 -3.27 1.18
CA GLU A 16 -10.88 -3.88 -0.15
C GLU A 16 -10.41 -5.34 -0.14
N ALA A 17 -9.47 -5.72 0.74
CA ALA A 17 -9.15 -7.13 0.98
C ALA A 17 -10.35 -7.90 1.57
N GLN A 18 -11.13 -7.27 2.46
CA GLN A 18 -12.35 -7.87 3.01
C GLN A 18 -13.37 -8.18 1.93
N ARG A 19 -13.59 -7.25 0.99
CA ARG A 19 -14.50 -7.45 -0.15
C ARG A 19 -14.02 -8.58 -1.06
N LEU A 20 -12.75 -8.56 -1.44
CA LEU A 20 -12.16 -9.60 -2.28
C LEU A 20 -12.20 -10.98 -1.63
N ALA A 21 -12.05 -11.06 -0.30
CA ALA A 21 -12.13 -12.33 0.42
C ALA A 21 -13.52 -12.98 0.34
N GLU A 22 -14.60 -12.20 0.35
CA GLU A 22 -15.96 -12.75 0.16
C GLU A 22 -16.10 -13.43 -1.20
N GLU A 23 -15.53 -12.82 -2.23
CA GLU A 23 -15.57 -13.30 -3.62
C GLU A 23 -14.68 -14.52 -3.83
N ILE A 24 -13.40 -14.45 -3.44
CA ILE A 24 -12.42 -15.53 -3.65
C ILE A 24 -12.76 -16.78 -2.83
N GLU A 25 -13.17 -16.60 -1.58
CA GLU A 25 -13.48 -17.73 -0.69
C GLU A 25 -14.93 -18.21 -0.85
N ASN A 26 -15.74 -17.52 -1.67
CA ASN A 26 -17.15 -17.80 -1.91
C ASN A 26 -17.93 -17.98 -0.59
N SER A 27 -17.64 -17.13 0.39
CA SER A 27 -18.15 -17.22 1.75
C SER A 27 -18.25 -15.82 2.39
N PRO A 28 -19.46 -15.35 2.76
CA PRO A 28 -19.64 -14.05 3.41
C PRO A 28 -18.82 -13.88 4.69
N ASP A 29 -18.54 -14.98 5.42
CA ASP A 29 -17.76 -14.93 6.65
C ASP A 29 -16.27 -14.62 6.42
N ALA A 30 -15.76 -14.77 5.19
CA ALA A 30 -14.36 -14.55 4.87
C ALA A 30 -13.93 -13.10 5.12
N ARG A 31 -14.83 -12.12 4.88
CA ARG A 31 -14.58 -10.69 5.15
C ARG A 31 -14.20 -10.39 6.59
N PHE A 32 -14.74 -11.16 7.54
CA PHE A 32 -14.55 -10.93 8.97
C PHE A 32 -13.34 -11.68 9.52
N ARG A 33 -12.79 -12.60 8.73
CA ARG A 33 -11.69 -13.48 9.12
C ARG A 33 -10.40 -13.15 8.37
N VAL A 34 -10.48 -12.46 7.24
CA VAL A 34 -9.30 -12.10 6.46
C VAL A 34 -8.43 -11.10 7.23
N CYS A 35 -7.15 -11.41 7.26
CA CYS A 35 -6.10 -10.57 7.81
C CYS A 35 -5.02 -10.37 6.76
N ILE A 36 -4.35 -9.22 6.84
CA ILE A 36 -3.19 -8.92 5.98
C ILE A 36 -1.94 -9.48 6.64
N ASN A 37 -1.16 -10.25 5.88
CA ASN A 37 0.20 -10.62 6.26
C ASN A 37 1.11 -9.40 6.06
N PHE A 38 1.28 -8.63 7.13
CA PHE A 38 2.08 -7.41 7.13
C PHE A 38 3.50 -7.61 6.61
N ASP A 39 4.20 -8.66 7.06
CA ASP A 39 5.60 -8.87 6.66
C ASP A 39 5.70 -9.16 5.16
N ASN A 40 4.80 -9.98 4.62
CA ASN A 40 4.79 -10.28 3.20
C ASN A 40 4.35 -9.08 2.36
N LEU A 41 3.37 -8.29 2.82
CA LEU A 41 2.95 -7.10 2.09
C LEU A 41 4.03 -6.01 2.11
N LEU A 42 4.69 -5.78 3.25
CA LEU A 42 5.82 -4.85 3.33
C LEU A 42 6.96 -5.32 2.42
N ARG A 43 7.30 -6.61 2.47
CA ARG A 43 8.32 -7.21 1.59
C ARG A 43 7.96 -7.09 0.12
N LEU A 44 6.68 -7.28 -0.24
CA LEU A 44 6.18 -7.06 -1.59
C LEU A 44 6.30 -5.58 -1.99
N ALA A 45 6.04 -4.64 -1.08
CA ALA A 45 6.17 -3.22 -1.35
C ALA A 45 7.61 -2.82 -1.71
N HIS A 46 8.59 -3.16 -0.86
CA HIS A 46 9.98 -2.76 -1.12
C HIS A 46 10.75 -3.74 -2.01
N ALA A 47 10.24 -4.96 -2.26
CA ALA A 47 10.86 -5.98 -3.11
C ALA A 47 12.34 -6.25 -2.77
N ASP A 48 12.64 -6.40 -1.48
CA ASP A 48 13.99 -6.59 -0.94
C ASP A 48 14.99 -5.44 -1.25
N ARG A 49 14.51 -4.30 -1.77
CA ARG A 49 15.31 -3.06 -1.91
C ARG A 49 15.40 -2.31 -0.57
N PRO A 50 16.44 -1.46 -0.36
CA PRO A 50 16.58 -0.70 0.87
C PRO A 50 15.44 0.30 1.05
N VAL A 51 14.81 0.23 2.21
CA VAL A 51 13.76 1.16 2.62
C VAL A 51 14.43 2.36 3.27
N GLU A 52 14.27 3.53 2.67
CA GLU A 52 14.67 4.80 3.29
C GLU A 52 13.61 5.28 4.28
N LYS A 53 12.33 5.13 3.89
CA LYS A 53 11.18 5.53 4.69
C LYS A 53 10.02 4.58 4.45
N ALA A 54 9.29 4.24 5.50
CA ALA A 54 7.99 3.61 5.41
C ALA A 54 7.04 4.32 6.38
N LEU A 55 5.91 4.77 5.85
CA LEU A 55 4.86 5.48 6.58
C LEU A 55 3.53 4.80 6.32
N ALA A 56 2.83 4.43 7.37
CA ALA A 56 1.51 3.82 7.30
C ALA A 56 0.48 4.65 8.07
N THR A 57 -0.71 4.80 7.50
CA THR A 57 -1.87 5.38 8.18
C THR A 57 -2.96 4.33 8.36
N GLY A 58 -3.70 4.44 9.45
CA GLY A 58 -4.77 3.52 9.75
C GLY A 58 -5.77 4.09 10.75
N SER A 59 -6.94 3.46 10.78
CA SER A 59 -8.02 3.80 11.70
C SER A 59 -8.14 2.75 12.80
N VAL A 60 -8.27 3.18 14.05
CA VAL A 60 -8.14 2.30 15.24
C VAL A 60 -9.43 1.54 15.54
N PRO A 61 -9.32 0.22 15.84
CA PRO A 61 -9.63 -0.25 17.19
C PRO A 61 -8.41 -0.85 17.94
N PRO A 62 -8.43 -0.89 19.29
CA PRO A 62 -7.32 -1.34 20.15
C PRO A 62 -6.82 -2.77 19.89
N GLU A 63 -7.65 -3.61 19.29
CA GLU A 63 -7.36 -5.02 18.98
C GLU A 63 -6.22 -5.19 17.97
N MET A 64 -5.89 -4.13 17.21
CA MET A 64 -4.79 -4.12 16.24
C MET A 64 -3.45 -3.65 16.81
N GLN A 65 -3.32 -3.40 18.12
CA GLN A 65 -2.08 -2.89 18.72
C GLN A 65 -0.84 -3.76 18.40
N GLN A 66 -1.01 -5.09 18.38
CA GLN A 66 0.09 -5.99 18.06
C GLN A 66 0.57 -5.84 16.61
N LEU A 67 -0.35 -5.56 15.68
CA LEU A 67 0.00 -5.26 14.29
C LEU A 67 0.83 -3.98 14.24
N TRP A 68 0.36 -2.89 14.86
CA TRP A 68 1.07 -1.60 14.86
C TRP A 68 2.46 -1.70 15.47
N ASN A 69 2.59 -2.36 16.62
CA ASN A 69 3.89 -2.60 17.26
C ASN A 69 4.83 -3.40 16.34
N ARG A 70 4.30 -4.37 15.60
CA ARG A 70 5.08 -5.13 14.61
C ARG A 70 5.54 -4.22 13.47
N MET A 71 4.69 -3.33 12.98
CA MET A 71 5.05 -2.34 11.95
C MET A 71 6.19 -1.43 12.41
N GLU A 72 6.05 -0.85 13.60
CA GLU A 72 7.08 0.00 14.21
C GLU A 72 8.39 -0.74 14.43
N SER A 73 8.34 -2.01 14.88
CA SER A 73 9.54 -2.84 15.06
C SER A 73 10.31 -3.11 13.76
N LYS A 74 9.65 -2.94 12.60
CA LYS A 74 10.25 -3.04 11.26
C LYS A 74 10.65 -1.66 10.68
N GLY A 75 10.59 -0.60 11.48
CA GLY A 75 10.94 0.76 11.07
C GLY A 75 9.83 1.48 10.28
N VAL A 76 8.60 0.96 10.27
CA VAL A 76 7.46 1.66 9.68
C VAL A 76 6.91 2.66 10.69
N GLN A 77 6.82 3.93 10.30
CA GLN A 77 6.16 4.96 11.09
C GLN A 77 4.65 4.77 10.96
N VAL A 78 3.93 4.64 12.08
CA VAL A 78 2.48 4.40 12.07
C VAL A 78 1.76 5.62 12.64
N HIS A 79 0.81 6.16 11.88
CA HIS A 79 -0.08 7.21 12.34
C HIS A 79 -1.51 6.70 12.40
N LEU A 80 -2.05 6.73 13.61
CA LEU A 80 -3.39 6.23 13.93
C LEU A 80 -4.36 7.40 14.08
N HIS A 81 -5.54 7.25 13.48
CA HIS A 81 -6.60 8.24 13.56
C HIS A 81 -7.86 7.66 14.23
N ASP A 82 -8.50 8.48 15.06
CA ASP A 82 -9.75 8.12 15.73
C ASP A 82 -10.92 8.27 14.74
N ARG A 83 -11.77 7.24 14.60
CA ARG A 83 -13.01 7.31 13.79
C ARG A 83 -14.16 7.99 14.54
N GLY A 84 -13.97 8.34 15.82
CA GLY A 84 -15.01 8.83 16.74
C GLY A 84 -15.46 10.28 16.53
N SER A 85 -14.62 11.15 15.98
CA SER A 85 -14.97 12.54 15.66
C SER A 85 -15.65 12.59 14.29
N ARG A 86 -16.97 12.35 14.28
CA ARG A 86 -17.87 12.58 13.12
C ARG A 86 -18.05 14.07 12.80
N GLU A 87 -17.00 14.87 12.90
CA GLU A 87 -16.95 16.16 12.22
C GLU A 87 -16.58 15.91 10.76
N ARG A 88 -17.41 16.41 9.86
CA ARG A 88 -17.49 16.06 8.42
C ARG A 88 -16.22 16.40 7.61
N GLY A 89 -15.12 16.81 8.26
CA GLY A 89 -13.84 17.21 7.66
C GLY A 89 -12.61 16.40 8.09
N GLU A 90 -12.73 15.45 9.03
CA GLU A 90 -11.58 14.67 9.52
C GLU A 90 -11.32 13.35 8.76
N GLN A 91 -12.22 12.96 7.87
CA GLN A 91 -12.09 11.72 7.08
C GLN A 91 -10.87 11.74 6.13
N ASP A 92 -10.45 12.92 5.68
CA ASP A 92 -9.30 13.09 4.78
C ASP A 92 -7.95 13.21 5.51
N VAL A 93 -7.94 13.24 6.84
CA VAL A 93 -6.71 13.49 7.63
C VAL A 93 -5.62 12.42 7.38
N PRO A 94 -5.94 11.11 7.34
CA PRO A 94 -4.95 10.08 7.00
C PRO A 94 -4.34 10.30 5.62
N ASP A 95 -5.17 10.62 4.62
CA ASP A 95 -4.74 10.79 3.24
C ASP A 95 -3.88 12.04 3.06
N ARG A 96 -4.26 13.14 3.73
CA ARG A 96 -3.49 14.39 3.72
C ARG A 96 -2.13 14.23 4.38
N LEU A 97 -2.03 13.42 5.45
CA LEU A 97 -0.75 13.14 6.10
C LEU A 97 0.19 12.39 5.15
N LEU A 98 -0.30 11.33 4.50
CA LEU A 98 0.49 10.59 3.51
C LEU A 98 0.90 11.50 2.35
N GLN A 99 -0.03 12.28 1.79
CA GLN A 99 0.26 13.21 0.69
C GLN A 99 1.27 14.28 1.10
N LEU A 100 1.16 14.85 2.29
CA LEU A 100 2.11 15.84 2.80
C LEU A 100 3.51 15.23 2.90
N SER A 101 3.62 14.07 3.55
CA SER A 101 4.90 13.38 3.66
C SER A 101 5.52 13.07 2.29
N MET A 102 4.71 12.58 1.34
CA MET A 102 5.17 12.32 -0.04
C MET A 102 5.74 13.58 -0.70
N LEU A 103 5.10 14.73 -0.50
CA LEU A 103 5.53 16.01 -1.06
C LEU A 103 6.79 16.55 -0.36
N GLU A 104 6.89 16.42 0.96
CA GLU A 104 8.10 16.76 1.73
C GLU A 104 9.30 15.94 1.23
N ASP A 105 9.15 14.62 1.13
CA ASP A 105 10.20 13.74 0.61
C ASP A 105 10.53 14.10 -0.85
N ALA A 106 9.54 14.42 -1.68
CA ALA A 106 9.79 14.87 -3.06
C ALA A 106 10.64 16.14 -3.15
N LEU A 107 10.55 17.03 -2.15
CA LEU A 107 11.35 18.24 -2.05
C LEU A 107 12.74 17.95 -1.47
N ASP A 108 12.81 17.20 -0.39
CA ASP A 108 14.06 16.89 0.32
C ASP A 108 15.03 16.05 -0.54
N TYR A 109 14.49 15.22 -1.42
CA TYR A 109 15.27 14.38 -2.34
C TYR A 109 15.22 14.85 -3.80
N ASN A 110 14.88 16.11 -4.06
CA ASN A 110 14.71 16.66 -5.42
C ASN A 110 15.96 16.51 -6.32
N GLY A 111 17.16 16.32 -5.75
CA GLY A 111 18.40 16.04 -6.49
C GLY A 111 18.82 14.56 -6.55
N ASN A 112 18.17 13.68 -5.79
CA ASN A 112 18.45 12.24 -5.73
C ASN A 112 17.15 11.45 -5.50
N PRO A 113 16.21 11.48 -6.47
CA PRO A 113 14.89 10.90 -6.30
C PRO A 113 14.95 9.38 -6.14
N GLY A 114 14.07 8.85 -5.30
CA GLY A 114 13.94 7.42 -5.06
C GLY A 114 12.82 6.76 -5.87
N ILE A 115 12.36 5.63 -5.33
CA ILE A 115 11.13 4.95 -5.75
C ILE A 115 10.07 5.27 -4.71
N VAL A 116 8.98 5.90 -5.14
CA VAL A 116 7.77 6.01 -4.33
C VAL A 116 6.91 4.78 -4.57
N VAL A 117 6.60 4.07 -3.49
CA VAL A 117 5.72 2.91 -3.47
C VAL A 117 4.49 3.31 -2.67
N LEU A 118 3.35 3.40 -3.33
CA LEU A 118 2.08 3.77 -2.71
C LEU A 118 1.15 2.55 -2.63
N LEU A 119 0.69 2.22 -1.41
CA LEU A 119 -0.31 1.19 -1.16
C LEU A 119 -1.66 1.85 -0.91
N THR A 120 -2.40 2.08 -1.98
CA THR A 120 -3.82 2.50 -1.95
C THR A 120 -4.45 2.34 -3.34
N GLY A 121 -5.72 2.01 -3.39
CA GLY A 121 -6.56 2.09 -4.60
C GLY A 121 -7.25 3.44 -4.76
N ASP A 122 -7.23 4.27 -3.73
CA ASP A 122 -7.99 5.52 -3.72
C ASP A 122 -7.35 6.57 -4.64
N GLY A 123 -8.16 7.05 -5.59
CA GLY A 123 -7.82 8.14 -6.51
C GLY A 123 -8.70 9.37 -6.32
N ALA A 124 -9.42 9.48 -5.20
CA ALA A 124 -10.29 10.60 -4.89
C ALA A 124 -9.55 11.95 -4.96
N GLY A 125 -10.28 13.02 -5.29
CA GLY A 125 -9.75 14.39 -5.36
C GLY A 125 -9.01 14.78 -6.65
N TYR A 126 -8.77 13.85 -7.59
CA TYR A 126 -7.97 14.12 -8.79
C TYR A 126 -8.51 15.29 -9.64
N MET A 127 -9.83 15.36 -9.88
CA MET A 127 -10.43 16.42 -10.70
C MET A 127 -10.25 17.82 -10.09
N GLU A 128 -9.96 17.90 -8.80
CA GLU A 128 -9.74 19.13 -8.05
C GLU A 128 -8.23 19.41 -7.86
N GLY A 129 -7.35 18.62 -8.49
CA GLY A 129 -5.90 18.72 -8.34
C GLY A 129 -5.38 18.27 -6.97
N MET A 130 -6.21 17.54 -6.23
CA MET A 130 -5.95 16.98 -4.91
C MET A 130 -5.82 15.45 -4.98
N GLY A 131 -5.40 14.82 -3.88
CA GLY A 131 -5.36 13.37 -3.76
C GLY A 131 -4.07 12.73 -4.29
N PHE A 132 -3.94 11.43 -4.00
CA PHE A 132 -2.72 10.65 -4.24
C PHE A 132 -2.20 10.72 -5.68
N HIS A 133 -3.08 10.59 -6.67
CA HIS A 133 -2.67 10.64 -8.07
C HIS A 133 -2.01 11.98 -8.42
N SER A 134 -2.59 13.11 -7.99
CA SER A 134 -1.98 14.43 -8.24
C SER A 134 -0.58 14.55 -7.60
N THR A 135 -0.39 13.96 -6.42
CA THR A 135 0.90 13.90 -5.72
C THR A 135 1.90 13.03 -6.47
N LEU A 136 1.50 11.85 -6.94
CA LEU A 136 2.34 10.98 -7.76
C LEU A 136 2.78 11.64 -9.06
N GLU A 137 1.89 12.36 -9.76
CA GLU A 137 2.27 13.14 -10.94
C GLU A 137 3.33 14.20 -10.63
N ARG A 138 3.24 14.86 -9.47
CA ARG A 138 4.22 15.87 -9.02
C ARG A 138 5.58 15.24 -8.69
N MET A 139 5.58 14.04 -8.09
CA MET A 139 6.80 13.27 -7.81
C MET A 139 7.44 12.76 -9.10
N HIS A 140 6.64 12.17 -10.00
CA HIS A 140 7.12 11.68 -11.30
C HIS A 140 7.75 12.80 -12.15
N ARG A 141 7.15 14.01 -12.15
CA ARG A 141 7.75 15.20 -12.78
C ARG A 141 9.12 15.57 -12.21
N ARG A 142 9.41 15.19 -10.96
CA ARG A 142 10.71 15.30 -10.29
C ARG A 142 11.57 14.04 -10.42
N ARG A 143 11.31 13.21 -11.43
CA ARG A 143 12.08 11.99 -11.76
C ARG A 143 12.01 10.88 -10.71
N TRP A 144 11.05 10.92 -9.78
CA TRP A 144 10.74 9.77 -8.95
C TRP A 144 10.13 8.65 -9.80
N ARG A 145 10.56 7.42 -9.54
CA ARG A 145 9.86 6.25 -10.08
C ARG A 145 8.68 5.93 -9.21
N VAL A 146 7.56 5.61 -9.84
CA VAL A 146 6.29 5.41 -9.17
C VAL A 146 5.88 3.95 -9.28
N GLU A 147 5.56 3.34 -8.14
CA GLU A 147 4.97 2.02 -8.05
C GLU A 147 3.70 2.12 -7.21
N ILE A 148 2.57 1.64 -7.75
CA ILE A 148 1.29 1.59 -7.03
C ILE A 148 0.96 0.13 -6.79
N LEU A 149 0.74 -0.22 -5.52
CA LEU A 149 0.24 -1.53 -5.11
C LEU A 149 -1.21 -1.36 -4.65
N SER A 150 -2.13 -2.04 -5.31
CA SER A 150 -3.53 -2.01 -4.90
C SER A 150 -4.31 -3.21 -5.43
N TRP A 151 -5.48 -3.45 -4.85
CA TRP A 151 -6.42 -4.43 -5.37
C TRP A 151 -7.04 -3.92 -6.68
N ALA A 152 -6.97 -4.74 -7.72
CA ALA A 152 -7.34 -4.36 -9.07
C ALA A 152 -8.82 -3.97 -9.18
N HIS A 153 -9.69 -4.59 -8.39
CA HIS A 153 -11.14 -4.34 -8.40
C HIS A 153 -11.53 -2.96 -7.83
N SER A 154 -10.72 -2.38 -6.95
CA SER A 154 -11.02 -1.13 -6.24
C SER A 154 -10.14 0.05 -6.66
N THR A 155 -9.10 -0.19 -7.48
CA THR A 155 -8.20 0.86 -7.93
C THR A 155 -8.88 1.82 -8.90
N ASN A 156 -8.73 3.12 -8.67
CA ASN A 156 -9.15 4.15 -9.63
C ASN A 156 -8.54 3.91 -11.02
N GLN A 157 -9.39 3.71 -12.04
CA GLN A 157 -8.95 3.35 -13.40
C GLN A 157 -7.99 4.37 -14.03
N ARG A 158 -8.17 5.66 -13.74
CA ARG A 158 -7.29 6.70 -14.28
C ARG A 158 -5.92 6.64 -13.65
N MET A 159 -5.87 6.47 -12.32
CA MET A 159 -4.61 6.30 -11.58
C MET A 159 -3.87 5.04 -12.03
N ARG A 160 -4.60 3.93 -12.20
CA ARG A 160 -4.04 2.68 -12.74
C ARG A 160 -3.42 2.87 -14.11
N ARG A 161 -4.18 3.37 -15.10
CA ARG A 161 -3.68 3.59 -16.47
C ARG A 161 -2.45 4.51 -16.47
N TRP A 162 -2.51 5.59 -15.70
CA TRP A 162 -1.38 6.51 -15.60
C TRP A 162 -0.13 5.84 -15.03
N ALA A 163 -0.28 4.99 -14.00
CA ALA A 163 0.82 4.22 -13.43
C ALA A 163 1.35 3.16 -14.40
N GLU A 164 0.50 2.51 -15.20
CA GLU A 164 0.92 1.59 -16.26
C GLU A 164 1.72 2.32 -17.37
N ASP A 165 1.37 3.58 -17.66
CA ASP A 165 2.06 4.40 -18.67
C ASP A 165 3.38 5.03 -18.18
N HIS A 166 3.49 5.38 -16.89
CA HIS A 166 4.59 6.21 -16.34
C HIS A 166 5.37 5.57 -15.19
N GLY A 167 4.99 4.38 -14.75
CA GLY A 167 5.55 3.70 -13.60
C GLY A 167 5.19 2.22 -13.61
N LEU A 168 4.81 1.68 -12.46
CA LEU A 168 4.27 0.34 -12.34
C LEU A 168 2.98 0.32 -11.55
N PHE A 169 2.04 -0.47 -12.04
CA PHE A 169 0.91 -0.95 -11.26
C PHE A 169 1.15 -2.42 -10.90
N ILE A 170 1.12 -2.73 -9.61
CA ILE A 170 1.33 -4.09 -9.08
C ILE A 170 0.01 -4.53 -8.44
N PRO A 171 -0.77 -5.38 -9.12
CA PRO A 171 -2.03 -5.86 -8.58
C PRO A 171 -1.77 -6.76 -7.37
N LEU A 172 -2.40 -6.46 -6.25
CA LEU A 172 -2.30 -7.27 -5.02
C LEU A 172 -3.00 -8.62 -5.16
N ASP A 173 -3.96 -8.72 -6.09
CA ASP A 173 -4.73 -9.91 -6.43
C ASP A 173 -3.80 -11.09 -6.79
N ASP A 174 -2.74 -10.83 -7.55
CA ASP A 174 -1.74 -11.84 -7.97
C ASP A 174 -1.00 -12.46 -6.77
N PHE A 175 -0.98 -11.76 -5.64
CA PHE A 175 -0.30 -12.17 -4.41
C PHE A 175 -1.27 -12.50 -3.29
N TYR A 176 -2.59 -12.55 -3.54
CA TYR A 176 -3.63 -12.66 -2.50
C TYR A 176 -3.32 -13.74 -1.44
N ASN A 177 -2.97 -14.95 -1.89
CA ASN A 177 -2.67 -16.07 -0.99
C ASN A 177 -1.33 -15.91 -0.25
N ALA A 178 -0.43 -15.03 -0.68
CA ALA A 178 0.85 -14.76 0.00
C ALA A 178 0.74 -13.59 0.98
N ILE A 179 -0.10 -12.60 0.69
CA ILE A 179 -0.24 -11.37 1.50
C ILE A 179 -1.48 -11.35 2.39
N THR A 180 -2.34 -12.36 2.32
CA THR A 180 -3.50 -12.50 3.22
C THR A 180 -3.52 -13.88 3.88
N PHE A 181 -4.26 -13.99 4.97
CA PHE A 181 -4.61 -15.26 5.61
C PHE A 181 -5.99 -15.14 6.27
N LEU A 182 -6.66 -16.27 6.49
CA LEU A 182 -7.92 -16.31 7.23
C LEU A 182 -7.69 -16.76 8.66
N GLU A 183 -8.15 -15.99 9.63
CA GLU A 183 -8.25 -16.43 11.02
C GLU A 183 -9.24 -17.60 11.15
N PRO A 184 -9.01 -18.51 12.11
CA PRO A 184 -9.94 -19.59 12.38
C PRO A 184 -11.31 -19.04 12.81
N SER A 185 -12.39 -19.68 12.35
CA SER A 185 -13.74 -19.36 12.83
C SER A 185 -13.83 -19.64 14.34
N ARG A 186 -14.41 -18.71 15.11
CA ARG A 186 -14.77 -18.99 16.51
C ARG A 186 -15.74 -20.18 16.58
N SER A 187 -15.67 -20.93 17.68
CA SER A 187 -16.24 -22.28 17.89
C SER A 187 -17.65 -22.47 17.32
N GLY A 188 -17.81 -23.43 16.39
CA GLY A 188 -19.13 -23.90 15.92
C GLY A 188 -19.23 -24.22 14.42
N PHE A 189 -18.32 -23.70 13.59
CA PHE A 189 -18.26 -23.99 12.15
C PHE A 189 -17.01 -24.80 11.81
N GLN A 190 -17.18 -25.79 10.93
CA GLN A 190 -16.10 -26.70 10.51
C GLN A 190 -15.11 -25.95 9.60
N LEU A 191 -13.84 -25.97 9.99
CA LEU A 191 -12.72 -25.24 9.38
C LEU A 191 -12.39 -25.74 7.96
N ALA A 192 -12.17 -24.81 7.03
CA ALA A 192 -11.11 -25.02 6.05
C ALA A 192 -9.77 -24.93 6.78
N PRO A 193 -8.77 -25.79 6.49
CA PRO A 193 -7.44 -25.65 7.08
C PRO A 193 -6.93 -24.23 6.86
N PRO A 194 -6.19 -23.64 7.82
CA PRO A 194 -5.59 -22.32 7.61
C PRO A 194 -4.82 -22.37 6.30
N ARG A 195 -5.26 -21.59 5.31
CA ARG A 195 -4.47 -21.40 4.10
C ARG A 195 -3.22 -20.68 4.57
N TYR A 196 -2.14 -21.45 4.71
CA TYR A 196 -0.81 -20.90 4.94
C TYR A 196 -0.58 -19.84 3.86
N SER A 197 -0.09 -18.67 4.27
CA SER A 197 0.35 -17.68 3.31
C SER A 197 1.37 -18.36 2.40
N VAL A 198 1.00 -18.60 1.15
CA VAL A 198 1.89 -19.20 0.16
C VAL A 198 3.18 -18.39 0.16
N GLU A 199 4.33 -19.06 -0.04
CA GLU A 199 5.61 -18.34 -0.07
C GLU A 199 5.54 -17.17 -1.05
N LEU A 200 5.92 -15.98 -0.57
CA LEU A 200 5.90 -14.78 -1.39
C LEU A 200 6.97 -14.90 -2.48
N ASN A 201 6.53 -15.08 -3.72
CA ASN A 201 7.42 -15.13 -4.88
C ASN A 201 7.58 -13.75 -5.53
N LEU A 202 8.64 -13.03 -5.16
CA LEU A 202 8.95 -11.72 -5.76
C LEU A 202 9.31 -11.77 -7.25
N SER A 203 9.60 -12.94 -7.84
CA SER A 203 9.86 -13.04 -9.28
C SER A 203 8.62 -12.75 -10.13
N GLN A 204 7.42 -12.84 -9.54
CA GLN A 204 6.16 -12.49 -10.18
C GLN A 204 5.88 -10.99 -10.15
N ARG A 205 6.63 -10.24 -9.33
CA ARG A 205 6.46 -8.80 -9.17
C ARG A 205 7.29 -8.06 -10.21
N ALA A 206 6.64 -7.20 -11.00
CA ALA A 206 7.36 -6.27 -11.86
C ALA A 206 8.28 -5.36 -11.02
N LEU A 207 9.48 -5.08 -11.54
CA LEU A 207 10.45 -4.19 -10.93
C LEU A 207 10.64 -2.97 -11.82
N SER A 208 10.67 -1.77 -11.23
CA SER A 208 11.00 -0.58 -12.00
C SER A 208 12.39 -0.78 -12.61
N PRO A 209 12.58 -0.52 -13.92
CA PRO A 209 13.89 -0.64 -14.53
C PRO A 209 14.87 0.27 -13.78
N VAL A 210 16.09 -0.24 -13.57
CA VAL A 210 17.20 0.55 -13.03
C VAL A 210 17.42 1.70 -14.01
N GLY A 211 17.37 2.94 -13.51
CA GLY A 211 17.59 4.11 -14.37
C GLY A 211 18.97 4.03 -15.04
N PRO A 212 19.20 4.68 -16.18
CA PRO A 212 20.54 4.73 -16.76
C PRO A 212 21.49 5.26 -15.68
N ALA A 213 22.47 4.44 -15.31
CA ALA A 213 23.58 4.89 -14.46
C ALA A 213 24.13 6.15 -15.13
N GLY A 214 24.05 7.29 -14.42
CA GLY A 214 24.31 8.61 -14.97
C GLY A 214 25.47 8.56 -15.96
N GLY A 215 25.14 8.72 -17.24
CA GLY A 215 26.13 8.76 -18.30
C GLY A 215 27.04 9.94 -18.01
N GLN A 216 28.25 9.64 -17.53
CA GLN A 216 29.40 10.46 -17.86
C GLN A 216 29.52 10.38 -19.38
N GLY A 217 29.21 11.47 -20.05
CA GLY A 217 29.17 11.52 -21.51
C GLY A 217 29.21 12.96 -21.98
N SER A 218 30.43 13.52 -21.90
CA SER A 218 31.04 14.60 -22.70
C SER A 218 30.31 15.93 -22.86
#